data_AF-A0A090SXJ8-F1
#
_entry.id   AF-A0A090SXJ8-F1
#
_cell.length_a   1.000
_cell.length_b   1.000
_cell.length_c   1.000
_cell.angle_alpha   90.00
_cell.angle_beta   90.00
_cell.angle_gamma   90.00
#
_symmetry.space_group_name_H-M   'P 1'
#
loop_
_entity.id
_entity.type
_entity.pdbx_description
1 polymer ?
#
loop_
_entity_poly.entity_id
_entity_poly.type
_entity_poly.pdbx_seq_one_letter_code
_entity_poly.pdbx_strand_id
1 'polypeptide(L)'
;MWLDGRSDCILEKGGSILSFSDMLVNKVKSRNQSLLMTFFLGILIFIDDYLNAIAISSSMKKITDGYQVSREKLAYLVDSTAAPICILVPISTWAIFFSSLLEANEVAEPGQGIAAYIQAIPYMAYGWVTLGIVFLVAIGKMPDLGAMKKAEERARNGQVKPDGAVDIDFGSDIKAHSNPTMGLINFLLPMVVLVGASWYFGIDLLAGVFVAIIFTICFYGFQKLVTMNELFDAVYDGIKVMLLPLATVIGGFMLKSVNDSLGLTQYVIETVSLIYLLSTSLL
;
A
#
# COMPACT_ATOMS: atom_id res chain seq x y z
N MET A 1 -18.86 9.18 18.46
CA MET A 1 -19.89 9.96 17.72
C MET A 1 -19.22 10.86 16.68
N TRP A 2 -18.34 10.29 15.86
CA TRP A 2 -17.76 10.85 14.63
C TRP A 2 -17.28 9.62 13.86
N LEU A 3 -17.63 9.54 12.58
CA LEU A 3 -17.56 8.36 11.70
C LEU A 3 -18.76 7.42 11.87
N ASP A 4 -19.93 7.97 11.54
CA ASP A 4 -21.07 7.21 11.05
C ASP A 4 -20.63 6.50 9.75
N GLY A 5 -20.79 5.17 9.68
CA GLY A 5 -20.26 4.28 8.63
C GLY A 5 -20.88 4.44 7.24
N ARG A 6 -21.25 5.67 6.87
CA ARG A 6 -21.79 6.06 5.56
C ARG A 6 -20.72 6.61 4.61
N SER A 7 -19.59 7.07 5.13
CA SER A 7 -18.48 7.67 4.39
C SER A 7 -17.56 6.67 3.67
N ASP A 8 -17.54 5.41 4.12
CA ASP A 8 -16.64 4.38 3.57
C ASP A 8 -17.16 3.78 2.23
N CYS A 9 -18.20 4.36 1.63
CA CYS A 9 -19.14 3.66 0.77
C CYS A 9 -19.10 4.03 -0.73
N ILE A 10 -17.95 4.43 -1.29
CA ILE A 10 -17.88 4.71 -2.74
C ILE A 10 -16.79 3.96 -3.49
N LEU A 11 -15.59 3.79 -2.92
CA LEU A 11 -14.59 2.90 -3.52
C LEU A 11 -15.14 1.46 -3.65
N GLU A 12 -16.08 1.08 -2.78
CA GLU A 12 -16.66 -0.26 -2.73
C GLU A 12 -18.05 -0.39 -3.38
N LYS A 13 -18.83 0.70 -3.53
CA LYS A 13 -20.04 0.70 -4.39
C LYS A 13 -19.70 0.56 -5.88
N GLY A 14 -18.45 0.82 -6.27
CA GLY A 14 -17.93 0.44 -7.60
C GLY A 14 -17.87 -1.07 -7.84
N GLY A 15 -18.21 -1.91 -6.85
CA GLY A 15 -18.34 -3.37 -6.98
C GLY A 15 -17.03 -4.09 -7.31
N SER A 16 -15.90 -3.37 -7.21
CA SER A 16 -14.67 -3.75 -7.89
C SER A 16 -13.83 -4.76 -7.13
N ILE A 17 -13.69 -4.54 -5.82
CA ILE A 17 -12.79 -5.28 -4.94
C ILE A 17 -13.47 -6.54 -4.37
N LEU A 18 -14.79 -6.49 -4.13
CA LEU A 18 -15.57 -7.62 -3.60
C LEU A 18 -15.85 -8.72 -4.64
N SER A 19 -16.09 -8.36 -5.90
CA SER A 19 -16.34 -9.36 -6.95
C SER A 19 -15.08 -10.14 -7.33
N PHE A 20 -13.90 -9.61 -6.98
CA PHE A 20 -12.63 -10.30 -7.08
C PHE A 20 -12.53 -11.46 -6.08
N SER A 21 -12.97 -11.23 -4.84
CA SER A 21 -12.99 -12.23 -3.77
C SER A 21 -13.81 -13.46 -4.16
N ASP A 22 -15.00 -13.27 -4.72
CA ASP A 22 -15.89 -14.38 -5.10
C ASP A 22 -15.31 -15.27 -6.20
N MET A 23 -14.60 -14.68 -7.16
CA MET A 23 -13.89 -15.43 -8.19
C MET A 23 -12.71 -16.22 -7.61
N LEU A 24 -12.08 -15.69 -6.55
CA LEU A 24 -10.94 -16.30 -5.88
C LEU A 24 -11.33 -17.38 -4.86
N VAL A 25 -12.48 -17.25 -4.20
CA VAL A 25 -13.03 -18.25 -3.26
C VAL A 25 -13.10 -19.63 -3.92
N ASN A 26 -13.54 -19.70 -5.18
CA ASN A 26 -13.63 -20.97 -5.93
C ASN A 26 -12.27 -21.59 -6.27
N LYS A 27 -11.19 -20.79 -6.29
CA LYS A 27 -9.84 -21.27 -6.59
C LYS A 27 -9.07 -21.70 -5.35
N VAL A 28 -9.35 -21.14 -4.18
CA VAL A 28 -8.58 -21.40 -2.94
C VAL A 28 -9.13 -22.61 -2.19
N LYS A 29 -8.34 -23.69 -2.12
CA LYS A 29 -8.71 -24.98 -1.50
C LYS A 29 -7.93 -25.31 -0.23
N SER A 30 -6.96 -24.48 0.16
CA SER A 30 -6.14 -24.70 1.36
C SER A 30 -5.63 -23.41 1.95
N ARG A 31 -5.21 -23.46 3.21
CA ARG A 31 -4.59 -22.35 3.95
C ARG A 31 -3.33 -21.81 3.27
N ASN A 32 -2.45 -22.68 2.78
CA ASN A 32 -1.26 -22.20 2.07
C ASN A 32 -1.63 -21.59 0.72
N GLN A 33 -2.68 -22.10 0.07
CA GLN A 33 -3.17 -21.51 -1.16
C GLN A 33 -3.82 -20.14 -0.94
N SER A 34 -4.48 -19.90 0.20
CA SER A 34 -5.01 -18.58 0.52
C SER A 34 -3.88 -17.57 0.68
N LEU A 35 -2.80 -17.95 1.38
CA LEU A 35 -1.62 -17.11 1.55
C LEU A 35 -0.85 -16.87 0.24
N LEU A 36 -0.69 -17.90 -0.59
CA LEU A 36 -0.08 -17.76 -1.91
C LEU A 36 -0.90 -16.86 -2.83
N MET A 37 -2.22 -16.98 -2.78
CA MET A 37 -3.08 -16.09 -3.53
C MET A 37 -2.87 -14.64 -3.06
N THR A 38 -2.89 -14.38 -1.75
CA THR A 38 -2.60 -13.03 -1.20
C THR A 38 -1.28 -12.47 -1.75
N PHE A 39 -0.23 -13.29 -1.80
CA PHE A 39 1.07 -12.90 -2.36
C PHE A 39 1.01 -12.58 -3.87
N PHE A 40 0.40 -13.45 -4.69
CA PHE A 40 0.30 -13.21 -6.13
C PHE A 40 -0.57 -12.00 -6.47
N LEU A 41 -1.60 -11.74 -5.67
CA LEU A 41 -2.41 -10.53 -5.77
C LEU A 41 -1.57 -9.29 -5.46
N GLY A 42 -0.68 -9.39 -4.47
CA GLY A 42 0.29 -8.36 -4.14
C GLY A 42 1.14 -8.01 -5.34
N ILE A 43 1.65 -9.03 -6.03
CA ILE A 43 2.43 -8.83 -7.26
C ILE A 43 1.60 -8.20 -8.38
N LEU A 44 0.33 -8.57 -8.51
CA LEU A 44 -0.55 -8.08 -9.58
C LEU A 44 -0.92 -6.60 -9.41
N ILE A 45 -1.11 -6.13 -8.17
CA ILE A 45 -1.55 -4.76 -7.86
C ILE A 45 -0.33 -3.88 -7.50
N PHE A 46 0.68 -3.83 -8.35
CA PHE A 46 1.98 -3.18 -8.05
C PHE A 46 2.00 -1.64 -8.17
N ILE A 47 0.87 -1.03 -8.53
CA ILE A 47 0.81 0.41 -8.90
C ILE A 47 1.12 1.29 -7.69
N ASP A 48 0.51 0.98 -6.56
CA ASP A 48 0.55 1.76 -5.32
C ASP A 48 0.39 0.83 -4.11
N ASP A 49 1.23 1.01 -3.09
CA ASP A 49 1.29 0.14 -1.92
C ASP A 49 0.07 0.30 -1.00
N TYR A 50 -0.54 1.48 -0.95
CA TYR A 50 -1.74 1.73 -0.17
C TYR A 50 -2.97 1.08 -0.80
N LEU A 51 -3.16 1.27 -2.11
CA LEU A 51 -4.26 0.62 -2.85
C LEU A 51 -4.11 -0.90 -2.86
N ASN A 52 -2.89 -1.40 -3.02
CA ASN A 52 -2.57 -2.82 -2.89
C ASN A 52 -3.03 -3.35 -1.53
N ALA A 53 -2.67 -2.65 -0.45
CA ALA A 53 -3.00 -3.09 0.89
C ALA A 53 -4.51 -3.16 1.16
N ILE A 54 -5.27 -2.14 0.74
CA ILE A 54 -6.73 -2.09 0.92
C ILE A 54 -7.42 -3.13 0.05
N ALA A 55 -7.03 -3.23 -1.23
CA ALA A 55 -7.68 -4.15 -2.16
C ALA A 55 -7.50 -5.60 -1.71
N ILE A 56 -6.27 -6.00 -1.35
CA ILE A 56 -6.00 -7.40 -0.98
C ILE A 56 -6.56 -7.73 0.39
N SER A 57 -6.43 -6.82 1.37
CA SER A 57 -6.95 -7.09 2.71
C SER A 57 -8.47 -7.28 2.69
N SER A 58 -9.23 -6.40 2.05
CA SER A 58 -10.69 -6.54 1.91
C SER A 58 -11.08 -7.78 1.10
N SER A 59 -10.34 -8.11 0.03
CA SER A 59 -10.66 -9.29 -0.78
C SER A 59 -10.35 -10.62 -0.08
N MET A 60 -9.22 -10.69 0.61
CA MET A 60 -8.70 -11.94 1.18
C MET A 60 -9.19 -12.18 2.61
N LYS A 61 -9.61 -11.15 3.36
CA LYS A 61 -10.06 -11.26 4.77
C LYS A 61 -11.04 -12.39 5.00
N LYS A 62 -12.15 -12.44 4.23
CA LYS A 62 -13.18 -13.50 4.36
C LYS A 62 -12.63 -14.89 4.02
N ILE A 63 -11.76 -14.99 3.01
CA ILE A 63 -11.15 -16.24 2.57
C ILE A 63 -10.19 -16.76 3.66
N THR A 64 -9.31 -15.90 4.17
CA THR A 64 -8.31 -16.28 5.16
C THR A 64 -8.89 -16.52 6.55
N ASP A 65 -9.94 -15.78 6.93
CA ASP A 65 -10.69 -16.01 8.17
C ASP A 65 -11.31 -17.43 8.16
N GLY A 66 -11.84 -17.89 7.01
CA GLY A 66 -12.36 -19.25 6.83
C GLY A 66 -11.31 -20.37 6.95
N TYR A 67 -10.03 -20.06 6.69
CA TYR A 67 -8.90 -20.98 6.88
C TYR A 67 -8.16 -20.76 8.21
N GLN A 68 -8.75 -20.02 9.17
CA GLN A 68 -8.19 -19.75 10.50
C GLN A 68 -6.78 -19.15 10.47
N VAL A 69 -6.51 -18.27 9.51
CA VAL A 69 -5.29 -17.46 9.47
C VAL A 69 -5.50 -16.23 10.35
N SER A 70 -4.51 -15.85 11.16
CA SER A 70 -4.61 -14.62 11.95
C SER A 70 -4.62 -13.39 11.06
N ARG A 71 -5.36 -12.35 11.47
CA ARG A 71 -5.40 -11.09 10.73
C ARG A 71 -4.04 -10.39 10.69
N GLU A 72 -3.22 -10.59 11.71
CA GLU A 72 -1.84 -10.13 11.76
C GLU A 72 -0.97 -10.78 10.68
N LYS A 73 -1.15 -12.07 10.42
CA LYS A 73 -0.42 -12.75 9.34
C LYS A 73 -0.87 -12.29 7.97
N LEU A 74 -2.18 -12.09 7.77
CA LEU A 74 -2.69 -11.49 6.54
C LEU A 74 -2.10 -10.09 6.33
N ALA A 75 -2.16 -9.22 7.35
CA ALA A 75 -1.62 -7.87 7.29
C ALA A 75 -0.12 -7.87 6.98
N TYR A 76 0.65 -8.77 7.61
CA TYR A 76 2.07 -8.95 7.31
C TYR A 76 2.32 -9.33 5.85
N LEU A 77 1.59 -10.32 5.31
CA LEU A 77 1.75 -10.72 3.90
C LEU A 77 1.42 -9.57 2.95
N VAL A 78 0.34 -8.84 3.23
CA VAL A 78 -0.14 -7.74 2.40
C VAL A 78 0.88 -6.60 2.37
N ASP A 79 1.27 -6.09 3.54
CA ASP A 79 2.20 -4.97 3.68
C ASP A 79 3.61 -5.33 3.16
N SER A 80 4.11 -6.50 3.54
CA SER A 80 5.45 -6.96 3.13
C SER A 80 5.51 -7.41 1.67
N THR A 81 4.39 -7.51 0.95
CA THR A 81 4.39 -7.69 -0.52
C THR A 81 4.21 -6.36 -1.24
N ALA A 82 3.30 -5.50 -0.77
CA ALA A 82 2.95 -4.23 -1.38
C ALA A 82 4.17 -3.30 -1.52
N ALA A 83 4.89 -3.04 -0.42
CA ALA A 83 6.04 -2.13 -0.46
C ALA A 83 7.18 -2.62 -1.38
N PRO A 84 7.65 -3.89 -1.29
CA PRO A 84 8.70 -4.39 -2.17
C PRO A 84 8.33 -4.39 -3.66
N ILE A 85 7.12 -4.82 -4.03
CA ILE A 85 6.75 -4.89 -5.45
C ILE A 85 6.64 -3.49 -6.07
N CYS A 86 6.08 -2.53 -5.34
CA CYS A 86 5.95 -1.16 -5.81
C CYS A 86 7.32 -0.50 -6.06
N ILE A 87 8.35 -0.90 -5.32
CA ILE A 87 9.72 -0.42 -5.55
C ILE A 87 10.37 -1.18 -6.72
N LEU A 88 10.20 -2.50 -6.81
CA LEU A 88 10.87 -3.32 -7.83
C LEU A 88 10.30 -3.16 -9.24
N VAL A 89 9.02 -2.78 -9.38
CA VAL A 89 8.40 -2.56 -10.69
C VAL A 89 8.55 -1.07 -11.07
N PRO A 90 9.20 -0.75 -12.20
CA PRO A 90 9.49 0.63 -12.61
C PRO A 90 8.25 1.40 -13.11
N ILE A 91 7.07 0.81 -13.03
CA ILE A 91 5.78 1.40 -13.42
C ILE A 91 4.94 1.56 -12.14
N SER A 92 5.42 2.41 -11.23
CA SER A 92 4.78 2.67 -9.94
C SER A 92 4.92 4.13 -9.55
N THR A 93 4.13 4.56 -8.56
CA THR A 93 4.24 5.90 -7.96
C THR A 93 5.64 6.15 -7.41
N TRP A 94 6.31 5.11 -6.89
CA TRP A 94 7.66 5.18 -6.33
C TRP A 94 8.75 5.40 -7.38
N ALA A 95 8.64 4.75 -8.54
CA ALA A 95 9.61 4.93 -9.63
C ALA A 95 9.66 6.40 -10.10
N ILE A 96 8.49 7.03 -10.19
CA ILE A 96 8.34 8.47 -10.50
C ILE A 96 9.01 9.33 -9.42
N PHE A 97 8.68 9.08 -8.15
CA PHE A 97 9.24 9.83 -7.02
C PHE A 97 10.77 9.72 -6.94
N PHE A 98 11.34 8.52 -7.09
CA PHE A 98 12.79 8.36 -7.08
C PHE A 98 13.45 8.96 -8.32
N SER A 99 12.80 8.90 -9.49
CA SER A 99 13.34 9.56 -10.68
C SER A 99 13.50 11.07 -10.48
N SER A 100 12.50 11.74 -9.91
CA SER A 100 12.56 13.18 -9.66
C SER A 100 13.56 13.55 -8.58
N LEU A 101 13.72 12.70 -7.55
CA LEU A 101 14.77 12.87 -6.55
C LEU A 101 16.18 12.70 -7.13
N LEU A 102 16.40 11.71 -7.99
CA LEU A 102 17.71 11.47 -8.61
C LEU A 102 18.12 12.63 -9.51
N GLU A 103 17.18 13.21 -10.24
CA GLU A 103 17.40 14.42 -11.04
C GLU A 103 17.63 15.66 -10.15
N ALA A 104 16.85 15.82 -9.07
CA ALA A 104 16.98 16.96 -8.16
C ALA A 104 18.30 16.97 -7.35
N ASN A 105 18.92 15.80 -7.13
CA ASN A 105 20.19 15.66 -6.42
C ASN A 105 21.40 15.56 -7.38
N GLU A 106 21.24 15.86 -8.67
CA GLU A 106 22.31 15.82 -9.68
C GLU A 106 22.97 14.43 -9.83
N VAL A 107 22.28 13.36 -9.40
CA VAL A 107 22.74 11.97 -9.56
C VAL A 107 22.43 11.46 -10.97
N ALA A 108 21.36 11.97 -11.58
CA ALA A 108 20.96 11.68 -12.95
C ALA A 108 20.76 12.98 -13.75
N GLU A 109 21.10 12.98 -15.04
CA GLU A 109 20.79 14.10 -15.94
C GLU A 109 19.27 14.28 -16.07
N PRO A 110 18.77 15.50 -16.32
CA PRO A 110 17.34 15.75 -16.52
C PRO A 110 16.74 14.82 -17.60
N GLY A 111 15.68 14.09 -17.25
CA GLY A 111 15.03 13.10 -18.11
C GLY A 111 15.66 11.69 -18.08
N GLN A 112 16.77 11.48 -17.35
CA GLN A 112 17.38 10.17 -17.14
C GLN A 112 17.08 9.56 -15.76
N GLY A 113 16.27 10.21 -14.92
CA GLY A 113 15.97 9.75 -13.56
C GLY A 113 15.38 8.33 -13.52
N ILE A 114 14.47 7.99 -14.45
CA ILE A 114 13.88 6.64 -14.54
C ILE A 114 14.94 5.60 -14.96
N ALA A 115 15.83 5.94 -15.88
CA ALA A 115 16.88 5.03 -16.33
C ALA A 115 17.88 4.74 -15.20
N ALA A 116 18.27 5.76 -14.45
CA ALA A 116 19.11 5.61 -13.26
C ALA A 116 18.40 4.77 -12.18
N TYR A 117 17.11 4.99 -11.97
CA TYR A 117 16.30 4.18 -11.06
C TYR A 117 16.29 2.70 -11.44
N ILE A 118 16.06 2.37 -12.72
CA ILE A 118 16.05 0.98 -13.20
C ILE A 118 17.39 0.28 -12.96
N GLN A 119 18.51 1.00 -13.13
CA GLN A 119 19.84 0.47 -12.82
C GLN A 119 20.05 0.23 -11.33
N ALA A 120 19.34 0.95 -10.46
CA ALA A 120 19.39 0.79 -9.01
C ALA A 120 18.54 -0.39 -8.50
N ILE A 121 17.49 -0.81 -9.23
CA ILE A 121 16.56 -1.89 -8.81
C ILE A 121 17.27 -3.19 -8.36
N PRO A 122 18.30 -3.70 -9.07
CA PRO A 122 19.02 -4.91 -8.64
C PRO A 122 19.73 -4.77 -7.28
N TYR A 123 20.10 -3.54 -6.90
CA TYR A 123 20.80 -3.25 -5.64
C TYR A 123 19.85 -3.06 -4.46
N MET A 124 18.53 -3.06 -4.68
CA MET A 124 17.51 -2.94 -3.64
C MET A 124 17.32 -4.26 -2.90
N ALA A 125 18.35 -4.69 -2.19
CA ALA A 125 18.42 -5.98 -1.51
C ALA A 125 17.23 -6.21 -0.56
N TYR A 126 16.77 -5.17 0.15
CA TYR A 126 15.60 -5.27 1.03
C TYR A 126 14.34 -5.72 0.28
N GLY A 127 14.07 -5.17 -0.91
CA GLY A 127 12.89 -5.54 -1.70
C GLY A 127 12.93 -7.00 -2.12
N TRP A 128 14.05 -7.44 -2.69
CA TRP A 128 14.24 -8.82 -3.14
C TRP A 128 14.19 -9.84 -2.00
N VAL A 129 14.88 -9.55 -0.89
CA VAL A 129 14.92 -10.43 0.28
C VAL A 129 13.55 -10.52 0.94
N THR A 130 12.87 -9.40 1.13
CA THR A 130 11.53 -9.38 1.75
C THR A 130 10.53 -10.14 0.90
N LEU A 131 10.52 -9.93 -0.42
CA LEU A 131 9.64 -10.67 -1.33
C LEU A 131 9.91 -12.19 -1.27
N GLY A 132 11.17 -12.59 -1.18
CA GLY A 132 11.56 -13.98 -0.98
C GLY A 132 11.08 -14.55 0.37
N ILE A 133 11.23 -13.80 1.45
CA ILE A 133 10.74 -14.18 2.79
C ILE A 133 9.22 -14.36 2.78
N VAL A 134 8.48 -13.39 2.25
CA VAL A 134 7.01 -13.45 2.21
C VAL A 134 6.53 -14.63 1.37
N PHE A 135 7.20 -14.92 0.25
CA PHE A 135 6.92 -16.11 -0.54
C PHE A 135 7.14 -17.41 0.26
N LEU A 136 8.23 -17.51 1.03
CA LEU A 136 8.48 -18.66 1.90
C LEU A 136 7.43 -18.80 3.01
N VAL A 137 6.98 -17.68 3.58
CA VAL A 137 5.86 -17.64 4.54
C VAL A 137 4.57 -18.11 3.88
N ALA A 138 4.29 -17.69 2.64
CA ALA A 138 3.10 -18.06 1.90
C ALA A 138 3.03 -19.56 1.56
N ILE A 139 4.17 -20.19 1.22
CA ILE A 139 4.25 -21.64 1.00
C ILE A 139 4.18 -22.43 2.33
N GLY A 140 4.38 -21.77 3.47
CA GLY A 140 4.40 -22.40 4.79
C GLY A 140 5.74 -23.09 5.11
N LYS A 141 6.83 -22.70 4.43
CA LYS A 141 8.19 -23.22 4.70
C LYS A 141 8.91 -22.47 5.82
N MET A 142 8.42 -21.30 6.20
CA MET A 142 8.99 -20.50 7.28
C MET A 142 8.17 -20.70 8.57
N PRO A 143 8.81 -21.05 9.71
CA PRO A 143 8.11 -21.19 10.97
C PRO A 143 7.64 -19.82 11.49
N ASP A 144 6.45 -19.79 12.10
CA ASP A 144 5.95 -18.58 12.75
C ASP A 144 6.83 -18.26 13.97
N LEU A 145 7.44 -17.07 13.99
CA LEU A 145 8.37 -16.64 15.04
C LEU A 145 7.70 -15.66 16.02
N GLY A 146 8.05 -15.77 17.30
CA GLY A 146 7.72 -14.79 18.34
C GLY A 146 6.22 -14.52 18.48
N ALA A 147 5.83 -13.26 18.31
CA ALA A 147 4.44 -12.80 18.45
C ALA A 147 3.50 -13.42 17.39
N MET A 148 4.01 -13.68 16.19
CA MET A 148 3.22 -14.29 15.11
C MET A 148 2.76 -15.71 15.47
N LYS A 149 3.60 -16.47 16.17
CA LYS A 149 3.24 -17.82 16.64
C LYS A 149 2.03 -17.80 17.57
N LYS A 150 2.01 -16.87 18.53
CA LYS A 150 0.89 -16.69 19.46
C LYS A 150 -0.39 -16.26 18.74
N ALA A 151 -0.27 -15.37 17.75
CA ALA A 151 -1.39 -14.94 16.92
C ALA A 151 -1.99 -16.10 16.10
N GLU A 152 -1.14 -16.95 15.51
CA GLU A 152 -1.59 -18.11 14.74
C GLU A 152 -2.15 -19.23 15.62
N GLU A 153 -1.62 -19.45 16.82
CA GLU A 153 -2.21 -20.36 17.81
C GLU A 153 -3.60 -19.88 18.25
N ARG A 154 -3.76 -18.57 18.50
CA ARG A 154 -5.05 -17.94 18.79
C ARG A 154 -6.05 -18.11 17.63
N ALA A 155 -5.61 -17.89 16.39
CA ALA A 155 -6.44 -18.06 15.20
C ALA A 155 -6.92 -19.51 15.02
N ARG A 156 -6.03 -20.50 15.26
CA ARG A 156 -6.40 -21.94 15.26
C ARG A 156 -7.43 -22.30 16.32
N ASN A 157 -7.43 -21.58 17.45
CA ASN A 157 -8.43 -21.74 18.52
C ASN A 157 -9.77 -21.04 18.19
N GLY A 158 -9.95 -20.55 16.96
CA GLY A 158 -11.19 -19.93 16.48
C GLY A 158 -11.27 -18.42 16.66
N GLN A 159 -10.26 -17.80 17.26
CA GLN A 159 -10.17 -16.35 17.42
C GLN A 159 -9.20 -15.79 16.38
N VAL A 160 -9.65 -15.46 15.17
CA VAL A 160 -8.76 -14.90 14.11
C VAL A 160 -8.33 -13.46 14.40
N LYS A 161 -9.10 -12.72 15.20
CA LYS A 161 -8.86 -11.33 15.58
C LYS A 161 -8.36 -11.23 17.04
N PRO A 162 -7.33 -10.40 17.33
CA PRO A 162 -6.89 -10.18 18.70
C PRO A 162 -7.89 -9.34 19.50
N ASP A 163 -7.95 -9.58 20.81
CA ASP A 163 -8.86 -8.87 21.72
C ASP A 163 -8.53 -7.37 21.76
N GLY A 164 -9.56 -6.53 21.63
CA GLY A 164 -9.41 -5.08 21.62
C GLY A 164 -8.96 -4.47 20.27
N ALA A 165 -8.77 -5.27 19.21
CA ALA A 165 -8.53 -4.72 17.89
C ALA A 165 -9.76 -3.96 17.39
N VAL A 166 -9.55 -2.70 17.02
CA VAL A 166 -10.53 -1.93 16.25
C VAL A 166 -10.59 -2.56 14.86
N ASP A 167 -11.77 -3.06 14.46
CA ASP A 167 -11.96 -3.34 13.04
C ASP A 167 -12.08 -1.98 12.36
N ILE A 168 -11.10 -1.65 11.54
CA ILE A 168 -11.34 -0.71 10.45
C ILE A 168 -12.10 -1.55 9.43
N ASP A 169 -13.41 -1.54 9.55
CA ASP A 169 -14.26 -2.29 8.63
C ASP A 169 -14.40 -1.51 7.33
N PHE A 170 -13.59 -1.87 6.36
CA PHE A 170 -13.79 -1.50 4.96
C PHE A 170 -14.98 -2.30 4.38
N GLY A 171 -16.18 -2.13 4.96
CA GLY A 171 -17.45 -2.61 4.38
C GLY A 171 -17.68 -4.13 4.35
N SER A 172 -17.71 -4.81 5.49
CA SER A 172 -17.97 -6.27 5.53
C SER A 172 -19.39 -6.70 5.11
N ASP A 173 -20.36 -5.78 5.04
CA ASP A 173 -21.80 -6.02 4.85
C ASP A 173 -22.35 -5.65 3.45
N ILE A 174 -21.56 -5.72 2.38
CA ILE A 174 -22.00 -5.27 1.04
C ILE A 174 -21.94 -6.40 0.00
N LYS A 175 -23.05 -6.56 -0.75
CA LYS A 175 -23.25 -7.59 -1.78
C LYS A 175 -22.35 -7.33 -3.00
N ALA A 176 -21.65 -8.37 -3.45
CA ALA A 176 -20.82 -8.36 -4.64
C ALA A 176 -21.61 -7.94 -5.90
N HIS A 177 -20.91 -7.36 -6.87
CA HIS A 177 -21.49 -7.07 -8.18
C HIS A 177 -21.75 -8.38 -8.93
N SER A 178 -22.77 -8.42 -9.78
CA SER A 178 -23.18 -9.66 -10.45
C SER A 178 -22.14 -10.21 -11.44
N ASN A 179 -21.11 -9.43 -11.80
CA ASN A 179 -20.06 -9.86 -12.72
C ASN A 179 -18.63 -9.49 -12.21
N PRO A 180 -17.81 -10.48 -11.81
CA PRO A 180 -16.42 -10.32 -11.36
C PRO A 180 -15.50 -9.51 -12.29
N THR A 181 -15.69 -9.64 -13.60
CA THR A 181 -14.80 -9.00 -14.60
C THR A 181 -15.05 -7.51 -14.73
N MET A 182 -16.30 -7.05 -14.59
CA MET A 182 -16.62 -5.62 -14.60
C MET A 182 -16.09 -4.93 -13.35
N GLY A 183 -16.09 -5.62 -12.21
CA GLY A 183 -15.45 -5.12 -11.00
C GLY A 183 -13.94 -4.88 -11.20
N LEU A 184 -13.23 -5.85 -11.80
CA LEU A 184 -11.79 -5.71 -12.05
C LEU A 184 -11.48 -4.54 -13.00
N ILE A 185 -12.28 -4.36 -14.05
CA ILE A 185 -12.13 -3.24 -15.00
C ILE A 185 -12.38 -1.91 -14.27
N ASN A 186 -13.37 -1.86 -13.39
CA ASN A 186 -13.70 -0.64 -12.65
C ASN A 186 -12.58 -0.21 -11.70
N PHE A 187 -11.82 -1.14 -11.13
CA PHE A 187 -10.62 -0.82 -10.36
C PHE A 187 -9.39 -0.49 -11.23
N LEU A 188 -9.07 -1.34 -12.21
CA LEU A 188 -7.83 -1.19 -12.99
C LEU A 188 -7.86 0.01 -13.94
N LEU A 189 -9.01 0.36 -14.50
CA LEU A 189 -9.09 1.35 -15.57
C LEU A 189 -8.80 2.78 -15.07
N PRO A 190 -9.36 3.26 -13.94
CA PRO A 190 -8.91 4.49 -13.28
C PRO A 190 -7.42 4.53 -12.98
N MET A 191 -6.83 3.40 -12.59
CA MET A 191 -5.40 3.31 -12.26
C MET A 191 -4.52 3.41 -13.49
N VAL A 192 -4.91 2.76 -14.60
CA VAL A 192 -4.22 2.91 -15.89
C VAL A 192 -4.30 4.36 -16.38
N VAL A 193 -5.45 5.02 -16.20
CA VAL A 193 -5.61 6.44 -16.53
C VAL A 193 -4.71 7.31 -15.66
N LEU A 194 -4.60 7.03 -14.36
CA LEU A 194 -3.69 7.74 -13.46
C LEU A 194 -2.24 7.65 -13.94
N VAL A 195 -1.74 6.45 -14.20
CA VAL A 195 -0.35 6.23 -14.66
C VAL A 195 -0.14 6.85 -16.03
N GLY A 196 -1.08 6.65 -16.96
CA GLY A 196 -0.99 7.19 -18.32
C GLY A 196 -1.04 8.71 -18.37
N ALA A 197 -1.91 9.33 -17.56
CA ALA A 197 -2.00 10.78 -17.47
C ALA A 197 -0.73 11.36 -16.82
N SER A 198 -0.25 10.76 -15.73
CA SER A 198 1.00 11.19 -15.06
C SER A 198 2.18 11.15 -16.03
N TRP A 199 2.27 10.11 -16.87
CA TRP A 199 3.31 10.02 -17.88
C TRP A 199 3.14 11.05 -19.01
N TYR A 200 1.90 11.28 -19.45
CA TYR A 200 1.58 12.27 -20.49
C TYR A 200 1.94 13.71 -20.08
N PHE A 201 1.73 14.08 -18.81
CA PHE A 201 2.10 15.40 -18.29
C PHE A 201 3.58 15.52 -17.89
N GLY A 202 4.44 14.60 -18.31
CA GLY A 202 5.88 14.68 -18.03
C GLY A 202 6.24 14.29 -16.60
N ILE A 203 5.63 13.21 -16.09
CA ILE A 203 5.89 12.66 -14.73
C ILE A 203 5.28 13.54 -13.62
N ASP A 204 4.33 14.41 -13.96
CA ASP A 204 3.54 15.18 -12.99
C ASP A 204 2.40 14.34 -12.40
N LEU A 205 2.65 13.83 -11.18
CA LEU A 205 1.67 13.05 -10.43
C LEU A 205 0.44 13.88 -10.03
N LEU A 206 0.60 15.18 -9.75
CA LEU A 206 -0.52 16.03 -9.35
C LEU A 206 -1.52 16.16 -10.51
N ALA A 207 -1.02 16.47 -11.70
CA ALA A 207 -1.84 16.55 -12.91
C ALA A 207 -2.50 15.19 -13.22
N GLY A 208 -1.75 14.09 -13.10
CA GLY A 208 -2.27 12.73 -13.27
C GLY A 208 -3.42 12.40 -12.32
N VAL A 209 -3.30 12.74 -11.04
CA VAL A 209 -4.35 12.51 -10.02
C VAL A 209 -5.62 13.29 -10.36
N PHE A 210 -5.52 14.56 -10.75
CA PHE A 210 -6.70 15.34 -11.15
C PHE A 210 -7.43 14.72 -12.34
N VAL A 211 -6.69 14.29 -13.37
CA VAL A 211 -7.28 13.64 -14.54
C VAL A 211 -7.92 12.29 -14.18
N ALA A 212 -7.26 11.50 -13.34
CA ALA A 212 -7.82 10.22 -12.88
C ALA A 212 -9.11 10.40 -12.07
N ILE A 213 -9.20 11.40 -11.20
CA ILE A 213 -10.41 11.70 -10.43
C ILE A 213 -11.56 12.08 -11.37
N ILE A 214 -11.32 13.03 -12.30
CA ILE A 214 -12.34 13.46 -13.27
C ILE A 214 -12.81 12.26 -14.10
N PHE A 215 -11.87 11.47 -14.61
CA PHE A 215 -12.16 10.26 -15.36
C PHE A 215 -13.01 9.28 -14.57
N THR A 216 -12.66 9.02 -13.30
CA THR A 216 -13.38 8.08 -12.44
C THR A 216 -14.80 8.52 -12.15
N ILE A 217 -15.00 9.82 -11.86
CA ILE A 217 -16.33 10.41 -11.65
C ILE A 217 -17.19 10.23 -12.91
N CYS A 218 -16.65 10.56 -14.07
CA CYS A 218 -17.34 10.36 -15.34
C CYS A 218 -17.65 8.89 -15.59
N PHE A 219 -16.67 8.00 -15.46
CA PHE A 219 -16.77 6.58 -15.76
C PHE A 219 -17.80 5.86 -14.88
N TYR A 220 -17.77 6.11 -13.57
CA TYR A 220 -18.74 5.53 -12.63
C TYR A 220 -20.13 6.16 -12.76
N GLY A 221 -20.18 7.46 -13.10
CA GLY A 221 -21.40 8.16 -13.46
C GLY A 221 -22.09 7.57 -14.69
N PHE A 222 -21.33 7.26 -15.75
CA PHE A 222 -21.85 6.63 -16.97
C PHE A 222 -22.35 5.21 -16.73
N GLN A 223 -21.69 4.44 -15.86
CA GLN A 223 -22.14 3.10 -15.48
C GLN A 223 -23.34 3.10 -14.52
N LYS A 224 -23.77 4.27 -14.00
CA LYS A 224 -24.87 4.43 -13.03
C LYS A 224 -24.73 3.54 -11.79
N LEU A 225 -23.50 3.24 -11.39
CA LEU A 225 -23.21 2.39 -10.24
C LEU A 225 -23.45 3.13 -8.92
N VAL A 226 -23.18 4.43 -8.93
CA VAL A 226 -23.12 5.30 -7.75
C VAL A 226 -23.74 6.65 -8.12
N THR A 227 -24.43 7.29 -7.18
CA THR A 227 -25.02 8.63 -7.41
C THR A 227 -23.92 9.68 -7.45
N MET A 228 -24.10 10.78 -8.19
CA MET A 228 -23.11 11.87 -8.23
C MET A 228 -22.75 12.41 -6.84
N ASN A 229 -23.74 12.57 -5.95
CA ASN A 229 -23.50 13.03 -4.58
C ASN A 229 -22.56 12.07 -3.83
N GLU A 230 -22.80 10.77 -3.96
CA GLU A 230 -21.95 9.76 -3.35
C GLU A 230 -20.53 9.85 -3.94
N LEU A 231 -20.36 9.99 -5.26
CA LEU A 231 -19.04 10.16 -5.88
C LEU A 231 -18.27 11.37 -5.31
N PHE A 232 -18.94 12.50 -5.06
CA PHE A 232 -18.31 13.66 -4.42
C PHE A 232 -17.99 13.43 -2.94
N ASP A 233 -18.89 12.79 -2.19
CA ASP A 233 -18.67 12.41 -0.79
C ASP A 233 -17.42 11.51 -0.67
N ALA A 234 -17.21 10.62 -1.64
CA ALA A 234 -16.05 9.72 -1.71
C ALA A 234 -14.73 10.46 -1.80
N VAL A 235 -14.67 11.43 -2.72
CA VAL A 235 -13.48 12.25 -2.92
C VAL A 235 -13.21 13.05 -1.65
N TYR A 236 -14.25 13.59 -1.04
CA TYR A 236 -14.14 14.34 0.20
C TYR A 236 -13.65 13.49 1.38
N ASP A 237 -14.18 12.28 1.54
CA ASP A 237 -13.76 11.34 2.59
C ASP A 237 -12.34 10.83 2.34
N GLY A 238 -11.96 10.57 1.08
CA GLY A 238 -10.57 10.27 0.70
C GLY A 238 -9.60 11.38 1.09
N ILE A 239 -9.97 12.65 0.87
CA ILE A 239 -9.17 13.80 1.31
C ILE A 239 -9.03 13.82 2.84
N LYS A 240 -10.12 13.59 3.59
CA LYS A 240 -10.07 13.58 5.07
C LYS A 240 -9.13 12.51 5.61
N VAL A 241 -9.17 11.30 5.05
CA VAL A 241 -8.32 10.20 5.51
C VAL A 241 -6.83 10.55 5.36
N MET A 242 -6.48 11.29 4.31
CA MET A 242 -5.09 11.70 4.04
C MET A 242 -4.61 12.90 4.87
N LEU A 243 -5.51 13.64 5.52
CA LEU A 243 -5.13 14.80 6.35
C LEU A 243 -4.25 14.41 7.54
N LEU A 244 -4.53 13.28 8.20
CA LEU A 244 -3.79 12.85 9.38
C LEU A 244 -2.34 12.45 9.05
N PRO A 245 -2.08 11.59 8.04
CA PRO A 245 -0.72 11.34 7.56
C PRO A 245 0.01 12.63 7.16
N LEU A 246 -0.66 13.51 6.40
CA LEU A 246 -0.06 14.77 5.95
C LEU A 246 0.35 15.68 7.12
N ALA A 247 -0.53 15.84 8.12
CA ALA A 247 -0.24 16.62 9.32
C ALA A 247 0.95 16.02 10.10
N THR A 248 1.05 14.69 10.16
CA THR A 248 2.16 14.00 10.81
C THR A 248 3.48 14.26 10.10
N VAL A 249 3.49 14.20 8.76
CA VAL A 249 4.67 14.50 7.93
C VAL A 249 5.09 15.96 8.08
N ILE A 250 4.15 16.90 8.01
CA ILE A 250 4.42 18.33 8.23
C ILE A 250 5.00 18.54 9.63
N GLY A 251 4.43 17.93 10.66
CA GLY A 251 4.94 17.99 12.03
C GLY A 251 6.38 17.46 12.14
N GLY A 252 6.69 16.35 11.45
CA GLY A 252 8.04 15.80 11.38
C GLY A 252 9.04 16.73 10.71
N PHE A 253 8.69 17.33 9.56
CA PHE A 253 9.55 18.29 8.87
C PHE A 253 9.72 19.60 9.64
N MET A 254 8.68 20.07 10.33
CA MET A 254 8.78 21.22 11.22
C MET A 254 9.74 20.95 12.37
N LEU A 255 9.63 19.78 13.02
CA LEU A 255 10.55 19.39 14.09
C LEU A 255 11.99 19.30 13.58
N LYS A 256 12.20 18.71 12.39
CA LYS A 256 13.51 18.68 11.73
C LYS A 256 14.06 20.09 11.51
N SER A 257 13.26 21.00 10.95
CA SER A 257 13.67 22.38 10.66
C SER A 257 14.04 23.17 11.93
N VAL A 258 13.27 22.97 13.00
CA VAL A 258 13.59 23.56 14.32
C VAL A 258 14.90 23.00 14.87
N ASN A 259 15.10 21.68 14.81
CA ASN A 259 16.34 21.05 15.26
C ASN A 259 17.57 21.48 14.45
N ASP A 260 17.43 21.62 13.13
CA ASP A 260 18.46 22.13 12.24
C ASP A 260 18.80 23.60 12.59
N SER A 261 17.79 24.43 12.88
CA SER A 261 17.98 25.84 13.27
C SER A 261 18.62 26.01 14.65
N LEU A 262 18.39 25.06 15.56
CA LEU A 262 19.02 25.03 16.89
C LEU A 262 20.48 24.54 16.86
N GLY A 263 20.99 24.11 15.69
CA GLY A 263 22.34 23.57 15.55
C GLY A 263 22.51 22.17 16.16
N LEU A 264 21.41 21.46 16.46
CA LEU A 264 21.45 20.13 17.07
C LEU A 264 22.24 19.15 16.18
N THR A 265 22.04 19.22 14.87
CA THR A 265 22.74 18.39 13.89
C THR A 265 24.25 18.62 13.96
N GLN A 266 24.71 19.87 14.04
CA GLN A 266 26.13 20.22 14.20
C GLN A 266 26.68 19.78 15.57
N TYR A 267 25.93 20.02 16.65
CA TYR A 267 26.30 19.59 18.00
C TYR A 267 26.51 18.07 18.10
N VAL A 268 25.64 17.26 17.50
CA VAL A 268 25.78 15.80 17.47
C VAL A 268 26.99 15.38 16.64
N ILE A 269 27.22 15.99 15.46
CA ILE A 269 28.39 15.71 14.62
C ILE A 269 29.68 16.03 15.37
N GLU A 270 29.77 17.19 16.02
CA GLU A 270 30.94 17.59 16.80
C GLU A 270 31.17 16.66 17.99
N THR A 271 30.13 16.32 18.74
CA THR A 271 30.27 15.42 19.91
C THR A 271 30.71 14.01 19.49
N VAL A 272 30.11 13.44 18.43
CA VAL A 272 30.42 12.07 17.97
C VAL A 272 31.78 12.00 17.29
N SER A 273 32.16 13.01 16.50
CA SER A 273 33.49 13.06 15.88
C SER A 273 34.60 13.17 16.92
N LEU A 274 34.37 13.92 18.01
CA LEU A 274 35.31 14.07 19.12
C LEU A 274 35.50 12.75 19.89
N ILE A 275 34.43 11.97 20.06
CA ILE A 275 34.50 10.59 20.62
C ILE A 275 35.25 9.64 19.68
N TYR A 276 35.00 9.72 18.37
CA TYR A 276 35.67 8.87 17.39
C TYR A 276 37.19 9.12 17.39
N LEU A 277 37.61 10.39 17.34
CA LEU A 277 39.01 10.83 17.41
C LEU A 277 39.69 10.46 18.73
N LEU A 278 38.99 10.54 19.86
CA LEU A 278 39.50 10.05 21.15
C LEU A 278 39.69 8.53 21.17
N SER A 279 38.85 7.76 20.47
CA SER A 279 39.01 6.30 20.40
C SER A 279 40.17 5.87 19.48
N THR A 280 40.48 6.65 18.43
CA THR A 280 41.59 6.35 17.50
C THR A 280 42.95 6.79 18.01
N SER A 281 43.01 7.69 19.00
CA SER A 281 44.24 8.15 19.66
C SER A 281 44.62 7.31 20.90
N LEU A 282 43.74 6.41 21.33
CA LEU A 282 43.94 5.45 22.43
C LEU A 282 44.32 4.03 21.94
N LEU A 283 44.52 3.85 20.63
CA LEU A 283 45.09 2.67 19.97
C LEU A 283 46.46 3.02 19.37
#